data_AF-A0A7J4V360-F1
#
_entry.id   AF-A0A7J4V360-F1
#
_cell.length_a   1.000
_cell.length_b   1.000
_cell.length_c   1.000
_cell.angle_alpha   90.00
_cell.angle_beta   90.00
_cell.angle_gamma   90.00
#
_symmetry.space_group_name_H-M   'P 1'
#
loop_
_entity.id
_entity.type
_entity.pdbx_description
1 polymer ?
#
loop_
_entity_poly.entity_id
_entity_poly.type
_entity_poly.pdbx_seq_one_letter_code
_entity_poly.pdbx_strand_id
1 'polypeptide(L)'
;MPGFFGPDSPEVREEGRMASRWIIGGLFCVFTWDERIFSGAVRVNEIHGYSIIGWDSLDGEYRMLRAANLGVLHQLRGKLDRSRLAFVSDETIVKGKFTRVRYTFVRKRPKVIVWIAEMSIRGGPWTLISESTLHYT
;
A
#
# COMPACT_ATOMS: atom_id res chain seq x y z
N MET A 1 -1.74 -15.06 8.52
CA MET A 1 -2.84 -14.13 8.76
C MET A 1 -4.06 -14.62 8.02
N PRO A 2 -5.20 -14.89 8.69
CA PRO A 2 -6.48 -15.17 8.02
C PRO A 2 -6.71 -14.15 6.90
N GLY A 3 -6.95 -14.65 5.70
CA GLY A 3 -6.30 -14.12 4.51
C GLY A 3 -6.86 -12.85 3.90
N PHE A 4 -6.09 -12.39 2.92
CA PHE A 4 -6.34 -11.28 2.01
C PHE A 4 -7.76 -11.24 1.41
N PHE A 5 -8.47 -12.38 1.37
CA PHE A 5 -9.80 -12.52 0.77
C PHE A 5 -10.94 -12.65 1.79
N GLY A 6 -10.67 -12.63 3.10
CA GLY A 6 -11.69 -12.70 4.15
C GLY A 6 -11.30 -13.58 5.35
N PRO A 7 -12.13 -13.59 6.42
CA PRO A 7 -11.82 -14.25 7.69
C PRO A 7 -11.56 -15.76 7.59
N ASP A 8 -12.13 -16.43 6.58
CA ASP A 8 -11.92 -17.88 6.35
C ASP A 8 -10.85 -18.18 5.30
N SER A 9 -10.24 -17.16 4.70
CA SER A 9 -9.24 -17.37 3.66
C SER A 9 -7.88 -17.76 4.27
N PRO A 10 -7.07 -18.56 3.55
CA PRO A 10 -5.84 -19.10 4.10
C PRO A 10 -4.82 -17.99 4.37
N GLU A 11 -3.87 -18.28 5.26
CA GLU A 11 -2.72 -17.41 5.42
C GLU A 11 -1.97 -17.23 4.11
N VAL A 12 -1.70 -15.95 3.81
CA VAL A 12 -0.90 -15.56 2.65
C VAL A 12 0.33 -14.78 3.05
N ARG A 13 1.38 -14.94 2.25
CA ARG A 13 2.61 -14.15 2.28
C ARG A 13 2.75 -13.41 0.96
N GLU A 14 3.10 -12.13 1.04
CA GLU A 14 3.26 -11.26 -0.13
C GLU A 14 4.73 -10.83 -0.27
N GLU A 15 5.31 -11.07 -1.44
CA GLU A 15 6.69 -10.70 -1.74
C GLU A 15 6.81 -10.14 -3.14
N GLY A 16 7.58 -9.09 -3.28
CA GLY A 16 7.64 -8.37 -4.53
C GLY A 16 8.91 -7.59 -4.77
N ARG A 17 8.93 -6.94 -5.92
CA ARG A 17 9.95 -5.99 -6.32
C ARG A 17 9.32 -4.63 -6.49
N MET A 18 10.10 -3.60 -6.24
CA MET A 18 9.70 -2.24 -6.52
C MET A 18 10.81 -1.48 -7.23
N ALA A 19 10.42 -0.56 -8.09
CA ALA A 19 11.30 0.42 -8.67
C ALA A 19 10.71 1.81 -8.44
N SER A 20 11.56 2.82 -8.35
CA SER A 20 11.09 4.19 -8.33
C SER A 20 11.94 5.12 -9.17
N ARG A 21 11.30 6.17 -9.66
CA ARG A 21 11.97 7.24 -10.41
C ARG A 21 11.37 8.58 -10.05
N TRP A 22 12.23 9.58 -9.92
CA TRP A 22 11.81 10.96 -9.79
C TRP A 22 11.38 11.52 -11.14
N ILE A 23 10.33 12.34 -11.14
CA ILE A 23 9.79 13.04 -12.31
C ILE A 23 9.60 14.52 -11.98
N ILE A 24 9.38 15.34 -13.01
CA ILE A 24 9.11 16.79 -12.88
C ILE A 24 10.19 17.45 -12.01
N GLY A 25 11.46 17.26 -12.39
CA GLY A 25 12.60 17.87 -11.69
C GLY A 25 12.81 17.41 -10.24
N GLY A 26 12.23 16.29 -9.82
CA GLY A 26 12.36 15.78 -8.45
C GLY A 26 11.17 16.06 -7.54
N LEU A 27 10.09 16.67 -8.06
CA LEU A 27 8.92 17.02 -7.25
C LEU A 27 8.02 15.82 -6.94
N PHE A 28 7.95 14.86 -7.87
CA PHE A 28 7.16 13.64 -7.69
C PHE A 28 8.03 12.41 -7.88
N CYS A 29 7.70 11.35 -7.16
CA CYS A 29 8.30 10.04 -7.32
C CYS A 29 7.24 9.05 -7.80
N VAL A 30 7.52 8.41 -8.93
CA VAL A 30 6.72 7.30 -9.45
C VAL A 30 7.28 6.03 -8.84
N PHE A 31 6.41 5.21 -8.25
CA PHE A 31 6.71 3.90 -7.73
C PHE A 31 5.94 2.86 -8.53
N THR A 32 6.63 1.81 -8.95
CA THR A 32 6.01 0.63 -9.55
C THR A 32 6.34 -0.57 -8.69
N TRP A 33 5.41 -1.51 -8.56
CA TRP A 33 5.68 -2.74 -7.84
C TRP A 33 4.98 -3.93 -8.48
N ASP A 34 5.65 -5.07 -8.34
CA ASP A 34 5.16 -6.39 -8.73
C ASP A 34 5.23 -7.28 -7.49
N GLU A 35 4.09 -7.78 -7.04
CA GLU A 35 3.97 -8.64 -5.86
C GLU A 35 3.42 -10.02 -6.26
N ARG A 36 3.88 -11.02 -5.53
CA ARG A 36 3.41 -12.40 -5.63
C ARG A 36 2.79 -12.78 -4.31
N ILE A 37 1.57 -13.32 -4.38
CA ILE A 37 0.86 -13.83 -3.21
C ILE A 37 1.06 -15.35 -3.15
N PHE A 38 1.45 -15.85 -1.99
CA PHE A 38 1.66 -17.27 -1.73
C PHE A 38 0.74 -17.75 -0.61
N SER A 39 0.09 -18.91 -0.78
CA SER A 39 -0.52 -19.67 0.30
C SER A 39 0.32 -20.92 0.55
N GLY A 40 1.05 -20.95 1.67
CA GLY A 40 2.14 -21.90 1.86
C GLY A 40 3.19 -21.78 0.75
N ALA A 41 3.49 -22.88 0.07
CA ALA A 41 4.42 -22.91 -1.07
C ALA A 41 3.76 -22.58 -2.42
N VAL A 42 2.43 -22.51 -2.48
CA VAL A 42 1.69 -22.34 -3.74
C VAL A 42 1.53 -20.86 -4.04
N ARG A 43 1.89 -20.47 -5.26
CA ARG A 43 1.60 -19.14 -5.79
C ARG A 43 0.13 -19.06 -6.17
N VAL A 44 -0.58 -18.08 -5.62
CA VAL A 44 -2.04 -17.94 -5.81
C VAL A 44 -2.45 -16.69 -6.57
N ASN A 45 -1.62 -15.63 -6.60
CA ASN A 45 -1.96 -14.41 -7.34
C ASN A 45 -0.72 -13.53 -7.64
N GLU A 46 -0.94 -12.53 -8.51
CA GLU A 46 -0.01 -11.46 -8.85
C GLU A 46 -0.69 -10.08 -8.69
N ILE A 47 0.00 -9.15 -8.03
CA ILE A 47 -0.42 -7.75 -7.98
C ILE A 47 0.61 -6.92 -8.74
N HIS A 48 0.12 -6.11 -9.66
CA HIS A 48 0.90 -5.11 -10.37
C HIS A 48 0.31 -3.74 -10.07
N GLY A 49 1.16 -2.81 -9.66
CA GLY A 49 0.66 -1.48 -9.35
C GLY A 49 1.63 -0.34 -9.59
N TYR A 50 1.03 0.84 -9.61
CA TYR A 50 1.65 2.11 -9.91
C TYR A 50 1.18 3.14 -8.89
N SER A 51 2.12 3.92 -8.38
CA SER A 51 1.83 5.06 -7.51
C SER A 51 2.63 6.27 -7.95
N ILE A 52 2.03 7.45 -7.81
CA ILE A 52 2.72 8.74 -7.92
C ILE A 52 2.62 9.41 -6.55
N ILE A 53 3.76 9.74 -5.95
CA ILE A 53 3.84 10.40 -4.65
C ILE A 53 4.48 11.77 -4.83
N GLY A 54 3.92 12.80 -4.19
CA GLY A 54 4.50 14.14 -4.15
C GLY A 54 4.23 14.84 -2.82
N TRP A 55 4.97 15.92 -2.56
CA TRP A 55 4.71 16.81 -1.42
C TRP A 55 3.74 17.93 -1.83
N ASP A 56 2.67 18.07 -1.07
CA ASP A 56 1.71 19.16 -1.16
C ASP A 56 2.14 20.25 -0.17
N SER A 57 2.70 21.34 -0.70
CA SER A 57 3.21 22.44 0.12
C SER A 57 2.12 23.30 0.74
N LEU A 58 0.89 23.27 0.22
CA LEU A 58 -0.22 24.04 0.76
C LEU A 58 -0.77 23.39 2.03
N ASP A 59 -0.94 22.07 1.98
CA ASP A 59 -1.49 21.30 3.10
C ASP A 59 -0.40 20.70 4.01
N GLY A 60 0.87 20.82 3.64
CA GLY A 60 2.00 20.33 4.44
C GLY A 60 1.98 18.81 4.61
N GLU A 61 1.65 18.07 3.55
CA GLU A 61 1.54 16.62 3.57
C GLU A 61 1.98 15.97 2.26
N TYR A 62 2.23 14.67 2.28
CA TYR A 62 2.42 13.91 1.05
C TYR A 62 1.07 13.55 0.44
N ARG A 63 1.00 13.44 -0.88
CA ARG A 63 -0.15 12.90 -1.60
C ARG A 63 0.27 11.68 -2.39
N MET A 64 -0.61 10.69 -2.49
CA MET A 64 -0.43 9.54 -3.36
C MET A 64 -1.63 9.35 -4.25
N LEU A 65 -1.38 9.18 -5.55
CA LEU A 65 -2.32 8.54 -6.48
C LEU A 65 -1.84 7.12 -6.72
N ARG A 66 -2.71 6.12 -6.54
CA ARG A 66 -2.38 4.68 -6.64
C ARG A 66 -3.35 3.96 -7.56
N ALA A 67 -2.83 3.14 -8.47
CA ALA A 67 -3.59 2.18 -9.26
C ALA A 67 -2.99 0.77 -9.15
N ALA A 68 -3.83 -0.26 -9.21
CA ALA A 68 -3.38 -1.65 -9.26
C ALA A 68 -4.30 -2.51 -10.15
N ASN A 69 -3.77 -3.60 -10.70
CA ASN A 69 -4.49 -4.59 -11.53
C ASN A 69 -5.68 -5.28 -10.81
N LEU A 70 -5.89 -4.99 -9.54
CA LEU A 70 -7.05 -5.40 -8.75
C LEU A 70 -8.31 -4.52 -9.00
N GLY A 71 -8.28 -3.64 -10.01
CA GLY A 71 -9.37 -2.69 -10.27
C GLY A 71 -9.46 -1.56 -9.24
N VAL A 72 -8.35 -1.25 -8.57
CA VAL A 72 -8.27 -0.23 -7.51
C VAL A 72 -7.66 1.05 -8.07
N LEU A 73 -8.29 2.19 -7.76
CA LEU A 73 -7.75 3.53 -7.93
C LEU A 73 -8.00 4.34 -6.64
N HIS A 74 -6.94 4.83 -6.00
CA HIS A 74 -7.03 5.57 -4.75
C HIS A 74 -6.26 6.89 -4.82
N GLN A 75 -6.82 7.92 -4.18
CA GLN A 75 -6.10 9.11 -3.78
C GLN A 75 -5.95 9.10 -2.25
N LEU A 76 -4.75 9.38 -1.74
CA LEU A 76 -4.43 9.28 -0.32
C LEU A 76 -3.60 10.44 0.19
N ARG A 77 -3.75 10.71 1.48
CA ARG A 77 -3.06 11.73 2.28
C ARG A 77 -1.94 11.08 3.09
N GLY A 78 -0.74 11.63 3.05
CA GLY A 78 0.48 11.00 3.52
C GLY A 78 1.21 11.79 4.59
N LYS A 79 1.72 11.10 5.61
CA LYS A 79 2.62 11.68 6.61
C LYS A 79 3.88 10.84 6.74
N LEU A 80 5.02 11.53 6.74
CA LEU A 80 6.31 10.93 7.04
C LEU A 80 6.66 11.19 8.51
N ASP A 81 6.83 10.12 9.27
CA ASP A 81 7.38 10.16 10.62
C ASP A 81 8.62 9.26 10.68
N ARG A 82 9.79 9.89 10.79
CA ARG A 82 11.11 9.22 10.78
C ARG A 82 11.26 8.30 9.55
N SER A 83 11.17 6.99 9.76
CA SER A 83 11.34 5.95 8.74
C SER A 83 10.01 5.34 8.26
N ARG A 84 8.89 5.90 8.70
CA ARG A 84 7.53 5.43 8.39
C ARG A 84 6.79 6.47 7.57
N LEU A 85 6.46 6.12 6.33
CA LEU A 85 5.59 6.94 5.48
C LEU A 85 4.22 6.27 5.41
N ALA A 86 3.19 6.91 5.96
CA ALA A 86 1.84 6.36 6.02
C ALA A 86 0.88 7.21 5.19
N PHE A 87 0.12 6.56 4.31
CA PHE A 87 -0.93 7.15 3.49
C PHE A 87 -2.30 6.65 3.93
N VAL A 88 -3.28 7.53 4.05
CA VAL A 88 -4.66 7.21 4.43
C VAL A 88 -5.59 7.71 3.35
N SER A 89 -6.51 6.86 2.91
CA SER A 89 -7.55 7.24 1.96
C SER A 89 -8.60 8.10 2.64
N ASP A 90 -9.32 8.88 1.85
CA ASP A 90 -10.62 9.38 2.30
C ASP A 90 -11.59 8.21 2.56
N GLU A 91 -12.67 8.50 3.26
CA GLU A 91 -13.71 7.51 3.53
C GLU A 91 -14.46 7.16 2.25
N THR A 92 -14.65 5.86 2.00
CA THR A 92 -15.41 5.35 0.86
C THR A 92 -16.34 4.22 1.27
N ILE A 93 -17.35 3.92 0.45
CA ILE A 93 -18.32 2.86 0.72
C ILE A 93 -17.85 1.57 0.05
N VAL A 94 -17.45 0.58 0.87
CA VAL A 94 -17.09 -0.76 0.41
C VAL A 94 -18.12 -1.75 0.96
N LYS A 95 -18.80 -2.48 0.07
CA LYS A 95 -19.86 -3.46 0.45
C LYS A 95 -20.89 -2.86 1.45
N GLY A 96 -21.31 -1.62 1.20
CA GLY A 96 -22.28 -0.91 2.05
C GLY A 96 -21.73 -0.41 3.40
N LYS A 97 -20.42 -0.41 3.60
CA LYS A 97 -19.77 0.06 4.84
C LYS A 97 -18.77 1.16 4.55
N PHE A 98 -18.87 2.25 5.30
CA PHE A 98 -17.85 3.30 5.34
C PHE A 98 -16.51 2.70 5.76
N THR A 99 -15.51 2.84 4.91
CA THR A 99 -14.20 2.19 5.02
C THR A 99 -13.12 3.18 4.65
N ARG A 100 -12.03 3.18 5.42
CA ARG A 100 -10.77 3.84 5.08
C ARG A 100 -9.68 2.80 4.95
N VAL A 101 -8.72 3.05 4.07
CA VAL A 101 -7.52 2.22 3.90
C VAL A 101 -6.30 3.02 4.29
N ARG A 102 -5.37 2.38 5.00
CA ARG A 102 -4.06 2.93 5.32
C ARG A 102 -2.97 2.04 4.71
N TYR A 103 -2.06 2.67 3.98
CA TYR A 103 -0.83 2.02 3.50
C TYR A 103 0.37 2.61 4.23
N THR A 104 1.19 1.77 4.84
CA THR A 104 2.41 2.19 5.52
C THR A 104 3.63 1.59 4.83
N PHE A 105 4.57 2.43 4.42
CA PHE A 105 5.91 2.04 3.98
C PHE A 105 6.86 2.13 5.16
N VAL A 106 7.47 1.00 5.53
CA VAL A 106 8.49 0.92 6.57
C VAL A 106 9.79 0.48 5.93
N ARG A 107 10.84 1.30 6.06
CA ARG A 107 12.19 0.88 5.63
C ARG A 107 12.76 -0.10 6.65
N LYS A 108 12.84 -1.38 6.27
CA LYS A 108 13.37 -2.45 7.13
C LYS A 108 14.89 -2.50 7.09
N ARG A 109 15.47 -2.43 5.88
CA ARG A 109 16.92 -2.49 5.59
C ARG A 109 17.22 -1.70 4.30
N PRO A 110 18.49 -1.48 3.92
CA PRO A 110 18.80 -0.97 2.59
C PRO A 110 18.10 -1.81 1.51
N LYS A 111 17.40 -1.15 0.58
CA LYS A 111 16.65 -1.77 -0.52
C LYS A 111 15.53 -2.73 -0.11
N VAL A 112 15.07 -2.72 1.14
CA VAL A 112 13.93 -3.54 1.59
C VAL A 112 12.91 -2.66 2.29
N ILE A 113 11.72 -2.58 1.71
CA ILE A 113 10.55 -1.89 2.24
C ILE A 113 9.51 -2.93 2.63
N VAL A 114 8.90 -2.77 3.79
CA VAL A 114 7.67 -3.49 4.16
C VAL A 114 6.50 -2.55 3.88
N TRP A 115 5.59 -3.00 3.01
CA TRP A 115 4.33 -2.33 2.73
C TRP A 115 3.24 -3.00 3.57
N ILE A 116 2.62 -2.24 4.47
CA ILE A 116 1.54 -2.71 5.34
C ILE A 116 0.24 -2.07 4.89
N ALA A 117 -0.78 -2.87 4.58
CA ALA A 117 -2.12 -2.40 4.24
C ALA A 117 -3.10 -2.70 5.37
N GLU A 118 -3.82 -1.69 5.85
CA GLU A 118 -4.79 -1.81 6.94
C GLU A 118 -6.12 -1.16 6.53
N MET A 119 -7.24 -1.62 7.09
CA MET A 119 -8.55 -0.98 6.94
C MET A 119 -9.17 -0.59 8.27
N SER A 120 -9.96 0.48 8.26
CA SER A 120 -10.83 0.91 9.36
C SER A 120 -12.26 0.97 8.84
N ILE A 121 -13.17 0.21 9.46
CA ILE A 121 -14.59 0.16 9.09
C ILE A 121 -15.39 1.00 10.08
N ARG A 122 -16.22 1.93 9.60
CA ARG A 122 -17.07 2.84 10.40
C ARG A 122 -16.28 3.58 11.49
N GLY A 123 -15.06 4.00 11.17
CA GLY A 123 -14.17 4.67 12.12
C GLY A 123 -13.61 3.79 13.25
N GLY A 124 -13.84 2.47 13.20
CA GLY A 124 -13.31 1.51 14.16
C GLY A 124 -11.78 1.33 14.09
N PRO A 125 -11.22 0.41 14.89
CA PRO A 125 -9.79 0.16 14.92
C PRO A 125 -9.25 -0.29 13.56
N TRP A 126 -7.98 0.05 13.30
CA TRP A 126 -7.27 -0.43 12.12
C TRP A 126 -7.03 -1.93 12.22
N THR A 127 -7.45 -2.66 11.20
CA THR A 127 -7.24 -4.10 11.07
C THR A 127 -6.33 -4.35 9.88
N LEU A 128 -5.32 -5.19 10.08
CA LEU A 128 -4.38 -5.58 9.04
C LEU A 128 -5.09 -6.35 7.93
N ILE A 129 -4.82 -5.95 6.69
CA ILE A 129 -5.30 -6.61 5.46
C ILE A 129 -4.17 -7.46 4.88
N SER A 130 -3.01 -6.84 4.70
CA SER A 130 -1.83 -7.50 4.13
C SER A 130 -0.53 -6.84 4.56
N GLU A 131 0.54 -7.62 4.44
CA GLU A 131 1.92 -7.17 4.60
C GLU A 131 2.77 -7.76 3.49
N SER A 132 3.42 -6.88 2.71
CA SER A 132 4.27 -7.24 1.58
C SER A 132 5.71 -6.85 1.84
N THR A 133 6.65 -7.77 1.58
CA THR A 133 8.08 -7.44 1.55
C THR A 133 8.49 -7.09 0.12
N LEU A 134 8.87 -5.84 -0.10
CA LEU A 134 9.28 -5.30 -1.39
C LEU A 134 10.79 -5.05 -1.45
N HIS A 135 11.41 -5.63 -2.46
CA HIS A 135 12.83 -5.45 -2.76
C HIS A 135 13.02 -4.37 -3.82
N TYR A 136 13.75 -3.33 -3.47
CA TYR A 136 14.08 -2.25 -4.39
C TYR A 136 15.11 -2.72 -5.43
N THR A 137 14.76 -2.60 -6.71
CA THR A 137 15.63 -2.93 -7.84
C THR A 137 16.39 -1.71 -8.34
#